data_AF-A0A9P9RVH2-F1
#
_entry.id   AF-A0A9P9RVH2-F1
#
_cell.length_a   1.000
_cell.length_b   1.000
_cell.length_c   1.000
_cell.angle_alpha   90.00
_cell.angle_beta   90.00
_cell.angle_gamma   90.00
#
_symmetry.space_group_name_H-M   'P 1'
#
loop_
_entity.id
_entity.type
_entity.pdbx_description
1 polymer ?
#
loop_
_entity_poly.entity_id
_entity_poly.type
_entity_poly.pdbx_seq_one_letter_code
_entity_poly.pdbx_strand_id
1 'polypeptide(L)'
;IVFFDNDWIDIGTKGSLEEEISEITGNDDFVNFEAACVAQKMSWISKRQTTRVEDMVYCLLGLFDVNMPPLYGGGEKAFTRLQLEILKTADDESVFAWNLDSDHPEKPLKGMTNSGLLAVSPKYFTHLGQVRP
;
A
#
# COMPACT_ATOMS: atom_id res chain seq x y z
N ILE A 1 -19.79 -1.88 11.71
CA ILE A 1 -19.85 -1.11 10.45
C ILE A 1 -20.41 -2.05 9.39
N VAL A 2 -21.41 -1.59 8.63
CA VAL A 2 -22.02 -2.30 7.50
C VAL A 2 -21.55 -1.60 6.21
N PHE A 3 -21.21 -2.37 5.19
CA PHE A 3 -20.70 -1.89 3.91
C PHE A 3 -21.77 -2.01 2.83
N PHE A 4 -21.78 -1.05 1.92
CA PHE A 4 -22.73 -0.99 0.81
C PHE A 4 -21.98 -0.77 -0.50
N ASP A 5 -22.54 -1.27 -1.60
CA ASP A 5 -22.00 -1.02 -2.95
C ASP A 5 -22.46 0.34 -3.52
N ASN A 6 -22.09 0.61 -4.77
CA ASN A 6 -22.47 1.86 -5.46
C ASN A 6 -23.99 2.01 -5.65
N ASP A 7 -24.75 0.92 -5.59
CA ASP A 7 -26.20 0.87 -5.71
C ASP A 7 -26.90 0.83 -4.33
N TRP A 8 -26.13 1.05 -3.24
CA TRP A 8 -26.58 1.00 -1.85
C TRP A 8 -27.10 -0.37 -1.40
N ILE A 9 -26.61 -1.44 -2.00
CA ILE A 9 -26.91 -2.82 -1.60
C ILE A 9 -25.95 -3.25 -0.50
N ASP A 10 -26.47 -3.84 0.57
CA ASP A 10 -25.68 -4.37 1.68
C ASP A 10 -24.75 -5.49 1.19
N ILE A 11 -23.43 -5.29 1.33
CA ILE A 11 -22.38 -6.25 0.99
C ILE A 11 -22.00 -7.08 2.24
N GLY A 12 -22.32 -6.59 3.43
CA GLY A 12 -22.02 -7.23 4.71
C GLY A 12 -21.28 -6.33 5.68
N THR A 13 -20.72 -6.94 6.72
CA THR A 13 -19.98 -6.27 7.79
C THR A 13 -18.49 -6.58 7.71
N LYS A 14 -17.67 -5.81 8.44
CA LYS A 14 -16.22 -6.09 8.59
C LYS A 14 -15.93 -7.54 8.99
N GLY A 15 -16.74 -8.13 9.86
CA GLY A 15 -16.55 -9.51 10.31
C GLY A 15 -17.04 -10.55 9.31
N SER A 16 -18.13 -10.29 8.59
CA SER A 16 -18.64 -11.27 7.60
C SER A 16 -17.79 -11.33 6.34
N LEU A 17 -17.04 -10.26 6.03
CA LEU A 17 -16.16 -10.18 4.87
C LEU A 17 -14.70 -10.52 5.21
N GLU A 18 -14.40 -10.96 6.44
CA GLU A 18 -13.03 -11.19 6.90
C GLU A 18 -12.28 -12.19 6.00
N GLU A 19 -12.87 -13.35 5.73
CA GLU A 19 -12.28 -14.38 4.87
C GLU A 19 -12.00 -13.87 3.45
N GLU A 20 -12.98 -13.22 2.83
CA GLU A 20 -12.85 -12.67 1.47
C GLU A 20 -11.80 -11.54 1.40
N ILE A 21 -11.76 -10.66 2.41
CA ILE A 21 -10.76 -9.59 2.49
C ILE A 21 -9.36 -10.20 2.69
N SER A 22 -9.23 -11.19 3.55
CA SER A 22 -7.96 -11.89 3.80
C SER A 22 -7.44 -12.57 2.53
N GLU A 23 -8.29 -13.25 1.77
CA GLU A 23 -7.91 -13.86 0.49
C GLU A 23 -7.42 -12.83 -0.54
N ILE A 24 -8.10 -11.69 -0.65
CA ILE A 24 -7.75 -10.65 -1.64
C ILE A 24 -6.47 -9.91 -1.25
N THR A 25 -6.36 -9.54 0.04
CA THR A 25 -5.28 -8.70 0.54
C THR A 25 -4.04 -9.49 0.98
N GLY A 26 -4.18 -10.79 1.25
CA GLY A 26 -3.15 -11.60 1.90
C GLY A 26 -2.92 -11.21 3.36
N ASN A 27 -3.86 -10.50 3.99
CA ASN A 27 -3.82 -10.17 5.41
C ASN A 27 -4.73 -11.10 6.20
N ASP A 28 -4.15 -12.09 6.87
CA ASP A 28 -4.90 -13.04 7.71
C ASP A 28 -5.34 -12.44 9.06
N ASP A 29 -4.86 -11.24 9.43
CA ASP A 29 -5.22 -10.55 10.67
C ASP A 29 -5.62 -9.10 10.39
N PHE A 30 -6.86 -8.93 9.92
CA PHE A 30 -7.45 -7.62 9.65
C PHE A 30 -7.83 -6.86 10.93
N VAL A 31 -7.76 -7.52 12.09
CA VAL A 31 -8.03 -6.93 13.40
C VAL A 31 -6.77 -6.27 13.95
N ASN A 32 -5.60 -6.89 13.79
CA ASN A 32 -4.32 -6.42 14.30
C ASN A 32 -3.40 -5.84 13.22
N PHE A 33 -3.97 -5.08 12.29
CA PHE A 33 -3.21 -4.48 11.19
C PHE A 33 -2.13 -3.50 11.69
N GLU A 34 -2.26 -2.94 12.90
CA GLU A 34 -1.29 -2.04 13.51
C GLU A 34 0.07 -2.71 13.74
N ALA A 35 0.07 -3.99 14.11
CA ALA A 35 1.29 -4.78 14.35
C ALA A 35 2.04 -5.18 13.07
N ALA A 36 1.43 -5.02 11.90
CA ALA A 36 2.06 -5.35 10.63
C ALA A 36 3.13 -4.32 10.25
N CYS A 37 4.24 -4.80 9.71
CA CYS A 37 5.33 -3.95 9.24
C CYS A 37 4.94 -3.20 7.96
N VAL A 38 5.76 -2.22 7.58
CA VAL A 38 5.55 -1.37 6.41
C VAL A 38 5.47 -2.20 5.13
N ALA A 39 6.36 -3.18 4.96
CA ALA A 39 6.34 -4.04 3.79
C ALA A 39 5.06 -4.88 3.68
N GLN A 40 4.55 -5.39 4.81
CA GLN A 40 3.29 -6.13 4.85
C GLN A 40 2.12 -5.23 4.45
N LYS A 41 2.02 -4.04 5.06
CA LYS A 41 0.99 -3.05 4.72
C LYS A 41 1.05 -2.62 3.26
N MET A 42 2.25 -2.44 2.72
CA MET A 42 2.47 -2.14 1.30
C MET A 42 2.11 -3.32 0.37
N SER A 43 2.24 -4.56 0.83
CA SER A 43 1.85 -5.73 0.04
C SER A 43 0.34 -5.86 -0.12
N TRP A 44 -0.45 -5.51 0.92
CA TRP A 44 -1.92 -5.59 0.91
C TRP A 44 -2.57 -4.68 -0.13
N ILE A 45 -1.86 -3.64 -0.53
CA ILE A 45 -2.31 -2.61 -1.47
C ILE A 45 -1.65 -2.77 -2.84
N SER A 46 -0.69 -3.68 -3.00
CA SER A 46 0.16 -3.74 -4.20
C SER A 46 -0.65 -4.05 -5.48
N LYS A 47 -1.77 -4.76 -5.32
CA LYS A 47 -2.71 -5.11 -6.39
C LYS A 47 -3.80 -4.07 -6.62
N ARG A 48 -3.91 -3.03 -5.77
CA ARG A 48 -4.95 -2.00 -5.94
C ARG A 48 -4.68 -1.16 -7.18
N GLN A 49 -5.76 -0.78 -7.85
CA GLN A 49 -5.72 0.16 -8.96
C GLN A 49 -6.53 1.40 -8.61
N THR A 50 -5.93 2.56 -8.80
CA THR A 50 -6.58 3.85 -8.63
C THR A 50 -6.53 4.63 -9.94
N THR A 51 -7.50 5.52 -10.15
CA THR A 51 -7.55 6.34 -11.36
C THR A 51 -6.36 7.30 -11.44
N ARG A 52 -5.93 7.84 -10.29
CA ARG A 52 -4.74 8.70 -10.19
C ARG A 52 -3.70 8.08 -9.27
N VAL A 53 -2.43 8.34 -9.56
CA VAL A 53 -1.31 7.90 -8.72
C VAL A 53 -1.40 8.51 -7.33
N GLU A 54 -1.89 9.75 -7.22
CA GLU A 54 -2.05 10.41 -5.92
C GLU A 54 -3.14 9.75 -5.06
N ASP A 55 -4.21 9.23 -5.66
CA ASP A 55 -5.29 8.55 -4.94
C ASP A 55 -4.75 7.31 -4.22
N MET A 56 -3.76 6.61 -4.83
CA MET A 56 -3.07 5.50 -4.18
C MET A 56 -2.44 5.96 -2.86
N VAL A 57 -1.82 7.13 -2.83
CA VAL A 57 -1.17 7.66 -1.61
C VAL A 57 -2.21 8.04 -0.57
N TYR A 58 -3.31 8.66 -0.97
CA TYR A 58 -4.35 9.08 -0.03
C TYR A 58 -5.09 7.92 0.61
N CYS A 59 -5.24 6.80 -0.10
CA CYS A 59 -5.75 5.56 0.49
C CYS A 59 -4.84 5.00 1.59
N LEU A 60 -3.56 5.39 1.65
CA LEU A 60 -2.57 4.85 2.58
C LEU A 60 -2.35 5.68 3.82
N LEU A 61 -2.81 6.95 3.82
CA LEU A 61 -2.62 7.84 4.97
C LEU A 61 -3.18 7.22 6.25
N GLY A 62 -4.41 6.68 6.18
CA GLY A 62 -5.03 6.02 7.34
C GLY A 62 -4.40 4.69 7.71
N LEU A 63 -3.78 3.97 6.76
CA LEU A 63 -3.14 2.67 7.03
C LEU A 63 -1.80 2.83 7.78
N PHE A 64 -1.07 3.91 7.48
CA PHE A 64 0.22 4.23 8.09
C PHE A 64 0.13 5.28 9.20
N ASP A 65 -1.08 5.77 9.51
CA ASP A 65 -1.32 6.86 10.47
C ASP A 65 -0.43 8.10 10.20
N VAL A 66 -0.34 8.49 8.93
CA VAL A 66 0.47 9.63 8.49
C VAL A 66 -0.41 10.76 8.01
N ASN A 67 -0.06 11.99 8.39
CA ASN A 67 -0.75 13.19 7.94
C ASN A 67 0.12 13.99 6.97
N MET A 68 -0.33 14.12 5.72
CA MET A 68 0.29 14.99 4.73
C MET A 68 -0.78 15.76 3.94
N PRO A 69 -0.60 17.07 3.68
CA PRO A 69 -1.53 17.83 2.85
C PRO A 69 -1.60 17.24 1.43
N PRO A 70 -2.82 17.07 0.86
CA PRO A 70 -2.96 16.59 -0.49
C PRO A 70 -2.39 17.60 -1.48
N LEU A 71 -1.41 17.15 -2.28
CA LEU A 71 -0.85 17.91 -3.40
C LEU A 71 -1.10 17.12 -4.68
N TYR A 72 -2.08 17.58 -5.46
CA TYR A 72 -2.37 17.03 -6.78
C TYR A 72 -1.44 17.62 -7.84
N GLY A 73 -1.00 16.81 -8.80
CA GLY A 73 -0.05 17.22 -9.83
C GLY A 73 1.41 16.86 -9.51
N GLY A 74 1.64 16.11 -8.43
CA GLY A 74 2.96 15.57 -8.07
C GLY A 74 3.26 14.20 -8.68
N GLY A 75 2.24 13.48 -9.16
CA GLY A 75 2.40 12.13 -9.71
C GLY A 75 3.14 11.19 -8.74
N GLU A 76 4.18 10.52 -9.24
CA GLU A 76 5.01 9.58 -8.46
C GLU A 76 5.69 10.21 -7.24
N LYS A 77 5.94 11.53 -7.24
CA LYS A 77 6.53 12.23 -6.09
C LYS A 77 5.65 12.18 -4.85
N ALA A 78 4.34 11.97 -5.01
CA ALA A 78 3.44 11.80 -3.87
C ALA A 78 3.78 10.53 -3.08
N PHE A 79 4.15 9.45 -3.76
CA PHE A 79 4.51 8.19 -3.09
C PHE A 79 5.88 8.26 -2.41
N THR A 80 6.83 9.00 -2.98
CA THR A 80 8.09 9.32 -2.29
C THR A 80 7.84 10.11 -1.00
N ARG A 81 6.95 11.11 -1.03
CA ARG A 81 6.58 11.88 0.17
C ARG A 81 5.96 10.99 1.25
N LEU A 82 5.08 10.07 0.86
CA LEU A 82 4.49 9.11 1.79
C LEU A 82 5.56 8.30 2.54
N GLN A 83 6.51 7.70 1.81
CA GLN A 83 7.60 6.93 2.42
C GLN A 83 8.48 7.79 3.33
N LEU A 84 8.71 9.05 2.99
CA LEU A 84 9.43 9.98 3.86
C LEU A 84 8.66 10.30 5.16
N GLU A 85 7.34 10.40 5.12
CA GLU A 85 6.55 10.55 6.34
C GLU A 85 6.54 9.26 7.18
N ILE A 86 6.43 8.10 6.54
CA ILE A 86 6.54 6.80 7.21
C ILE A 86 7.90 6.68 7.91
N LEU A 87 9.00 7.02 7.24
CA LEU A 87 10.35 6.98 7.83
C LEU A 87 10.57 7.94 9.01
N LYS A 88 9.75 8.97 9.16
CA LYS A 88 9.83 9.88 10.32
C LYS A 88 9.14 9.32 11.54
N THR A 89 8.14 8.46 11.36
CA THR A 89 7.27 7.98 12.43
C THR A 89 7.46 6.50 12.75
N ALA A 90 7.88 5.70 11.77
CA ALA A 90 8.08 4.26 11.89
C ALA A 90 9.58 3.92 11.95
N ASP A 91 9.97 3.17 12.98
CA ASP A 91 11.28 2.53 13.10
C ASP A 91 11.23 1.14 12.45
N ASP A 92 11.00 1.12 11.13
CA ASP A 92 10.76 -0.09 10.36
C ASP A 92 11.54 -0.11 9.05
N GLU A 93 12.61 -0.89 9.02
CA GLU A 93 13.51 -1.04 7.86
C GLU A 93 12.86 -1.75 6.67
N SER A 94 11.71 -2.42 6.87
CA SER A 94 11.00 -3.14 5.81
C SER A 94 10.48 -2.22 4.69
N VAL A 95 10.43 -0.89 4.94
CA VAL A 95 10.20 0.12 3.90
C VAL A 95 11.19 0.05 2.73
N PHE A 96 12.39 -0.52 2.94
CA PHE A 96 13.41 -0.71 1.91
C PHE A 96 13.43 -2.10 1.27
N ALA A 97 12.54 -3.02 1.69
CA ALA A 97 12.55 -4.42 1.24
C ALA A 97 11.99 -4.65 -0.18
N TRP A 98 11.52 -3.60 -0.86
CA TRP A 98 10.90 -3.67 -2.19
C TRP A 98 11.85 -4.16 -3.28
N ASN A 99 11.30 -4.78 -4.33
CA ASN A 99 12.09 -5.30 -5.44
C ASN A 99 11.46 -4.95 -6.80
N LEU A 100 12.28 -4.46 -7.73
CA LEU A 100 11.92 -4.20 -9.13
C LEU A 100 11.65 -5.48 -9.94
N ASP A 101 12.14 -6.63 -9.47
CA ASP A 101 12.00 -7.92 -10.13
C ASP A 101 10.67 -8.62 -9.86
N SER A 102 9.78 -8.03 -9.04
CA SER A 102 8.38 -8.45 -9.01
C SER A 102 7.85 -8.50 -10.45
N ASP A 103 7.20 -9.59 -10.84
CA ASP A 103 6.89 -9.99 -12.22
C ASP A 103 5.81 -9.10 -12.88
N HIS A 104 6.02 -7.77 -12.82
CA HIS A 104 5.05 -6.76 -13.18
C HIS A 104 5.26 -6.35 -14.65
N PRO A 105 4.22 -6.35 -15.50
CA PRO A 105 4.33 -6.07 -16.93
C PRO A 105 4.77 -4.63 -17.27
N GLU A 106 4.82 -3.74 -16.28
CA GLU A 106 5.18 -2.33 -16.41
C GLU A 106 6.56 -2.07 -15.76
N LYS A 107 7.54 -2.94 -16.02
CA LYS A 107 8.92 -2.68 -15.55
C LYS A 107 9.39 -1.35 -16.12
N PRO A 108 9.87 -0.41 -15.28
CA PRO A 108 10.47 0.82 -15.80
C PRO A 108 11.61 0.42 -16.75
N LEU A 109 11.65 1.09 -17.91
CA LEU A 109 12.67 0.87 -18.94
C LEU A 109 14.06 0.84 -18.29
N LYS A 110 14.89 -0.13 -18.68
CA LYS A 110 16.26 -0.31 -18.18
C LYS A 110 17.04 0.99 -18.38
N GLY A 111 17.25 1.76 -17.29
CA GLY A 111 17.89 3.08 -17.30
C GLY A 111 16.99 4.27 -16.92
N MET A 112 15.69 4.05 -16.68
CA MET A 112 14.73 5.06 -16.23
C MET A 112 14.44 5.02 -14.72
N THR A 113 15.10 4.10 -14.02
CA THR A 113 15.04 4.10 -12.56
C THR A 113 15.97 5.20 -12.08
N ASN A 114 15.38 6.30 -11.64
CA ASN A 114 15.90 6.92 -10.44
C ASN A 114 15.78 5.86 -9.32
N SER A 115 16.69 4.87 -9.31
CA SER A 115 16.84 3.89 -8.23
C SER A 115 17.38 4.63 -7.02
N GLY A 116 16.53 5.49 -6.46
CA GLY A 116 16.70 5.98 -5.11
C GLY A 116 16.43 4.86 -4.13
N LEU A 117 16.76 5.10 -2.88
CA LEU A 117 16.50 4.19 -1.75
C LEU A 117 15.00 3.83 -1.58
N LEU A 118 14.10 4.65 -2.14
CA LEU A 118 12.65 4.54 -1.98
C LEU A 118 11.96 4.00 -3.23
N ALA A 119 10.91 3.21 -3.01
CA ALA A 119 10.08 2.66 -4.08
C ALA A 119 9.29 3.77 -4.80
N VAL A 120 8.93 3.54 -6.06
CA VAL A 120 8.04 4.46 -6.80
C VAL A 120 6.58 4.01 -6.82
N SER A 121 6.29 2.79 -6.33
CA SER A 121 4.94 2.24 -6.25
C SER A 121 4.83 1.11 -5.22
N PRO A 122 3.66 0.90 -4.58
CA PRO A 122 3.39 -0.30 -3.78
C PRO A 122 3.49 -1.63 -4.53
N LYS A 123 3.37 -1.60 -5.87
CA LYS A 123 3.48 -2.80 -6.73
C LYS A 123 4.75 -3.61 -6.48
N TYR A 124 5.84 -2.94 -6.08
CA TYR A 124 7.13 -3.56 -5.79
C TYR A 124 7.22 -4.28 -4.43
N PHE A 125 6.12 -4.27 -3.65
CA PHE A 125 6.01 -4.98 -2.36
C PHE A 125 5.13 -6.24 -2.45
N THR A 126 4.68 -6.63 -3.64
CA THR A 126 3.68 -7.70 -3.82
C THR A 126 4.02 -9.03 -3.13
N HIS A 127 5.30 -9.39 -3.03
CA HIS A 127 5.73 -10.66 -2.44
C HIS A 127 6.15 -10.54 -0.97
N LEU A 128 5.92 -9.39 -0.32
CA LEU A 128 6.45 -9.09 1.01
C LEU A 128 5.41 -9.22 2.13
N GLY A 129 4.24 -9.79 1.86
CA GLY A 129 3.18 -9.99 2.86
C GLY A 129 3.57 -10.90 4.04
N GLN A 130 4.62 -11.70 3.88
CA GLN A 130 5.15 -12.58 4.93
C GLN A 130 6.44 -12.06 5.59
N VAL A 131 6.92 -10.87 5.22
CA VAL A 131 8.11 -10.27 5.83
C VAL A 131 7.82 -9.97 7.29
N ARG A 132 8.75 -10.34 8.17
CA ARG A 132 8.73 -10.00 9.60
C ARG A 132 9.94 -9.11 9.91
N PRO A 133 9.76 -8.03 10.68
CA PRO A 133 10.88 -7.21 11.15
C PRO A 133 11.77 -7.96 12.14
#